data_AF-A0A8C1S5R1-F1
#
_entry.id   AF-A0A8C1S5R1-F1
#
_cell.length_a   1.000
_cell.length_b   1.000
_cell.length_c   1.000
_cell.angle_alpha   90.00
_cell.angle_beta   90.00
_cell.angle_gamma   90.00
#
_symmetry.space_group_name_H-M   'P 1'
#
loop_
_entity.id
_entity.type
_entity.pdbx_description
1 polymer ?
#
loop_
_entity_poly.entity_id
_entity_poly.type
_entity_poly.pdbx_seq_one_letter_code
_entity_poly.pdbx_strand_id
1 'polypeptide(L)'
;YCHYLKCSKVIRSFFFFFFLSQILKLSYGVTVPNILSLKTISSGVTPYPDFKSDVIVPGFTNTQWLENFRMSKETFVHLCNKLCPAMERRDTNFRVCVPLNKRVAIALWKLATGTEYRSVGHLFGVSITTVCRCVQEFCAASEVLLVPEQIHYPDQVKFKEMAAYIENRWGLPHCIGAIDGSHIPIIAPEEYHCDYFNHKCWHSIILQGVVDAKGLFWNVFTGLPGSLHDARVLRLSTLWELASRGNHIPANTRNIGGVTPVQNWLLKPFIDTGHLTAEQQVYNMKICRARVVVENAFGRLKGRWRCLMKKNDCAVNLVKSMVLYTTFVRVMENPMRMLGIYPQQQKAWWQCHRL
;
A
#
# COMPACT_ATOMS: atom_id res chain seq x y z
N TYR A 1 -13.21 11.87 41.68
CA TYR A 1 -12.74 10.52 42.06
C TYR A 1 -11.45 10.20 41.31
N CYS A 2 -10.65 9.25 41.80
CA CYS A 2 -9.26 8.99 41.38
C CYS A 2 -9.08 8.88 39.85
N HIS A 3 -8.02 9.39 39.20
CA HIS A 3 -6.61 9.54 39.60
C HIS A 3 -5.79 8.23 39.61
N TYR A 4 -6.15 7.27 38.75
CA TYR A 4 -5.30 6.13 38.36
C TYR A 4 -5.48 5.82 36.87
N LEU A 5 -4.48 6.17 36.03
CA LEU A 5 -4.24 5.61 34.67
C LEU A 5 -2.95 6.18 34.03
N LYS A 6 -1.85 6.27 34.79
CA LYS A 6 -0.50 6.41 34.22
C LYS A 6 0.08 5.01 33.95
N CYS A 7 0.96 4.91 32.96
CA CYS A 7 1.72 3.69 32.60
C CYS A 7 0.88 2.46 32.18
N SER A 8 0.23 2.54 31.01
CA SER A 8 -0.10 1.33 30.21
C SER A 8 -0.08 1.64 28.70
N LYS A 9 1.08 2.03 28.17
CA LYS A 9 1.30 2.16 26.72
C LYS A 9 1.73 0.81 26.13
N VAL A 10 0.74 0.07 25.63
CA VAL A 10 0.82 -1.28 25.06
C VAL A 10 2.02 -1.44 24.10
N ILE A 11 2.97 -2.31 24.47
CA ILE A 11 4.08 -2.74 23.60
C ILE A 11 3.54 -3.69 22.53
N ARG A 12 3.03 -3.13 21.42
CA ARG A 12 2.52 -3.93 20.29
C ARG A 12 3.65 -4.66 19.57
N SER A 13 3.51 -5.98 19.50
CA SER A 13 4.53 -6.93 19.04
C SER A 13 4.72 -6.87 17.52
N PHE A 14 5.89 -6.43 17.08
CA PHE A 14 6.30 -6.46 15.67
C PHE A 14 7.81 -6.74 15.56
N PHE A 15 8.22 -7.21 14.38
CA PHE A 15 9.15 -8.33 14.29
C PHE A 15 10.10 -8.29 13.07
N PHE A 16 11.16 -9.11 13.07
CA PHE A 16 12.15 -9.22 11.98
C PHE A 16 12.61 -10.68 11.71
N PHE A 17 12.90 -10.96 10.43
CA PHE A 17 13.27 -12.26 9.80
C PHE A 17 14.79 -12.48 9.63
N PHE A 18 15.23 -13.75 9.48
CA PHE A 18 16.54 -14.23 8.98
C PHE A 18 16.30 -15.61 8.24
N PHE A 19 17.37 -16.22 7.60
CA PHE A 19 18.15 -17.70 5.24
C PHE A 19 17.42 -19.00 4.57
N LEU A 20 17.95 -20.21 4.76
CA LEU A 20 17.85 -21.36 3.84
C LEU A 20 16.53 -22.17 3.86
N SER A 21 16.13 -22.93 2.83
CA SER A 21 16.40 -22.90 1.36
C SER A 21 15.71 -24.08 0.63
N GLN A 22 15.35 -23.92 -0.66
CA GLN A 22 15.02 -24.97 -1.67
C GLN A 22 13.73 -25.81 -1.47
N ILE A 23 12.93 -26.23 -2.48
CA ILE A 23 12.80 -26.04 -3.97
C ILE A 23 11.37 -26.60 -4.37
N LEU A 24 10.75 -26.64 -5.58
CA LEU A 24 11.10 -26.48 -7.01
C LEU A 24 10.02 -25.74 -7.86
N LYS A 25 9.05 -26.44 -8.50
CA LYS A 25 8.13 -25.96 -9.56
C LYS A 25 6.94 -26.93 -9.75
N LEU A 26 5.78 -26.46 -10.28
CA LEU A 26 5.19 -26.90 -11.56
C LEU A 26 3.93 -26.08 -11.95
N SER A 27 3.24 -26.44 -13.05
CA SER A 27 2.37 -25.56 -13.87
C SER A 27 0.91 -26.07 -14.08
N TYR A 28 0.24 -25.59 -15.15
CA TYR A 28 -1.13 -25.86 -15.65
C TYR A 28 -2.29 -25.15 -14.91
N GLY A 29 -3.35 -24.62 -15.55
CA GLY A 29 -3.57 -24.31 -16.98
C GLY A 29 -4.84 -24.91 -17.62
N VAL A 30 -5.96 -24.16 -17.68
CA VAL A 30 -7.25 -24.55 -18.33
C VAL A 30 -7.94 -23.30 -18.96
N THR A 31 -8.81 -23.49 -19.96
CA THR A 31 -9.47 -22.44 -20.79
C THR A 31 -11.01 -22.63 -20.92
N VAL A 32 -11.64 -22.00 -21.95
CA VAL A 32 -13.05 -22.08 -22.47
C VAL A 32 -14.22 -21.53 -21.62
N PRO A 33 -15.37 -21.10 -22.21
CA PRO A 33 -15.57 -20.33 -23.46
C PRO A 33 -16.60 -19.16 -23.34
N ASN A 34 -16.96 -18.53 -24.48
CA ASN A 34 -18.09 -17.58 -24.67
C ASN A 34 -19.49 -18.32 -24.58
N ILE A 35 -20.71 -17.76 -24.76
CA ILE A 35 -21.23 -16.59 -25.51
C ILE A 35 -22.60 -16.11 -24.92
N LEU A 36 -23.01 -14.87 -25.29
CA LEU A 36 -24.36 -14.26 -25.49
C LEU A 36 -24.70 -13.14 -24.48
N SER A 37 -24.63 -11.84 -24.82
CA SER A 37 -25.47 -11.02 -25.73
C SER A 37 -26.92 -10.77 -25.26
N LEU A 38 -27.28 -9.51 -24.99
CA LEU A 38 -28.66 -9.01 -25.15
C LEU A 38 -28.72 -7.48 -25.40
N LYS A 39 -29.83 -7.08 -26.02
CA LYS A 39 -30.07 -5.89 -26.88
C LYS A 39 -29.91 -4.49 -26.24
N THR A 40 -29.63 -3.52 -27.11
CA THR A 40 -29.67 -2.06 -26.92
C THR A 40 -31.10 -1.51 -26.75
N ILE A 41 -31.26 -0.44 -25.97
CA ILE A 41 -32.37 0.53 -26.09
C ILE A 41 -31.78 1.95 -26.05
N SER A 42 -32.34 2.88 -26.82
CA SER A 42 -31.84 4.25 -27.01
C SER A 42 -32.88 5.30 -26.63
N SER A 43 -32.46 6.32 -25.87
CA SER A 43 -33.19 7.59 -25.70
C SER A 43 -32.17 8.72 -25.49
N GLY A 44 -32.25 9.78 -26.29
CA GLY A 44 -31.25 10.85 -26.33
C GLY A 44 -31.43 11.94 -25.27
N VAL A 45 -30.34 12.67 -24.99
CA VAL A 45 -30.33 13.95 -24.27
C VAL A 45 -29.34 14.88 -24.99
N THR A 46 -29.58 16.19 -24.94
CA THR A 46 -28.93 17.24 -25.75
C THR A 46 -27.45 17.49 -25.40
N PRO A 47 -26.65 18.05 -26.34
CA PRO A 47 -25.22 18.31 -26.13
C PRO A 47 -24.94 19.51 -25.22
N TYR A 48 -23.95 19.36 -24.35
CA TYR A 48 -23.22 20.48 -23.73
C TYR A 48 -22.12 20.98 -24.68
N PRO A 49 -21.67 22.26 -24.57
CA PRO A 49 -20.73 22.88 -25.51
C PRO A 49 -19.33 22.23 -25.52
N ASP A 50 -18.63 22.39 -26.66
CA ASP A 50 -17.37 21.71 -27.00
C ASP A 50 -16.21 21.95 -26.01
N PHE A 51 -16.08 21.04 -25.05
CA PHE A 51 -14.83 20.86 -24.30
C PHE A 51 -13.89 19.97 -25.12
N LYS A 52 -12.89 20.56 -25.78
CA LYS A 52 -11.89 19.85 -26.61
C LYS A 52 -11.40 18.57 -25.93
N SER A 53 -11.67 17.42 -26.56
CA SER A 53 -11.58 16.09 -25.95
C SER A 53 -10.19 15.70 -25.44
N ASP A 54 -9.16 16.21 -26.11
CA ASP A 54 -7.82 15.61 -26.13
C ASP A 54 -6.83 16.29 -25.19
N VAL A 55 -7.15 17.50 -24.73
CA VAL A 55 -6.33 18.25 -23.75
C VAL A 55 -6.67 17.77 -22.34
N ILE A 56 -6.26 16.53 -22.04
CA ILE A 56 -6.46 15.83 -20.75
C ILE A 56 -5.91 16.63 -19.57
N VAL A 57 -4.86 17.40 -19.85
CA VAL A 57 -4.19 18.34 -18.94
C VAL A 57 -3.80 19.56 -19.80
N PRO A 58 -3.92 20.80 -19.29
CA PRO A 58 -3.23 21.96 -19.86
C PRO A 58 -1.72 21.75 -19.96
N GLY A 59 -0.97 22.77 -20.42
CA GLY A 59 0.50 22.75 -20.49
C GLY A 59 1.20 22.73 -19.12
N PHE A 60 0.96 21.70 -18.30
CA PHE A 60 1.44 21.57 -16.94
C PHE A 60 2.96 21.45 -16.88
N THR A 61 3.57 22.19 -15.96
CA THR A 61 4.97 22.06 -15.58
C THR A 61 5.23 20.73 -14.87
N ASN A 62 6.50 20.31 -14.80
CA ASN A 62 6.89 19.10 -14.06
C ASN A 62 6.54 19.18 -12.56
N THR A 63 6.46 20.38 -11.96
CA THR A 63 5.96 20.56 -10.58
C THR A 63 4.47 20.28 -10.50
N GLN A 64 3.66 20.83 -11.41
CA GLN A 64 2.21 20.58 -11.45
C GLN A 64 1.86 19.11 -11.70
N TRP A 65 2.67 18.38 -12.48
CA TRP A 65 2.55 16.91 -12.61
C TRP A 65 2.78 16.19 -11.27
N LEU A 66 3.86 16.51 -10.56
CA LEU A 66 4.19 15.92 -9.26
C LEU A 66 3.20 16.31 -8.13
N GLU A 67 2.61 17.50 -8.20
CA GLU A 67 1.61 17.98 -7.25
C GLU A 67 0.25 17.30 -7.43
N ASN A 68 -0.21 17.15 -8.68
CA ASN A 68 -1.55 16.64 -8.99
C ASN A 68 -1.59 15.13 -9.22
N PHE A 69 -0.73 14.60 -10.10
CA PHE A 69 -0.69 13.17 -10.46
C PHE A 69 0.29 12.35 -9.62
N ARG A 70 1.11 13.01 -8.79
CA ARG A 70 2.09 12.37 -7.89
C ARG A 70 3.12 11.52 -8.63
N MET A 71 3.45 11.90 -9.86
CA MET A 71 4.49 11.32 -10.72
C MET A 71 4.84 12.31 -11.84
N SER A 72 5.94 12.09 -12.56
CA SER A 72 6.27 12.88 -13.76
C SER A 72 5.42 12.47 -14.97
N LYS A 73 5.44 13.30 -16.03
CA LYS A 73 4.74 13.04 -17.29
C LYS A 73 5.27 11.77 -17.99
N GLU A 74 6.56 11.50 -17.86
CA GLU A 74 7.25 10.34 -18.44
C GLU A 74 6.80 9.05 -17.72
N THR A 75 6.78 9.06 -16.39
CA THR A 75 6.23 7.98 -15.56
C THR A 75 4.76 7.72 -15.90
N PHE A 76 3.96 8.78 -16.10
CA PHE A 76 2.57 8.69 -16.51
C PHE A 76 2.38 8.04 -17.90
N VAL A 77 3.17 8.43 -18.91
CA VAL A 77 3.09 7.83 -20.25
C VAL A 77 3.53 6.36 -20.22
N HIS A 78 4.59 6.02 -19.49
CA HIS A 78 5.01 4.63 -19.30
C HIS A 78 3.91 3.77 -18.65
N LEU A 79 3.24 4.32 -17.62
CA LEU A 79 2.11 3.67 -16.96
C LEU A 79 0.90 3.48 -17.90
N CYS A 80 0.59 4.48 -18.74
CA CYS A 80 -0.45 4.34 -19.77
C CYS A 80 -0.12 3.21 -20.75
N ASN A 81 1.11 3.14 -21.24
CA ASN A 81 1.55 2.09 -22.17
C ASN A 81 1.42 0.69 -21.55
N LYS A 82 1.76 0.51 -20.26
CA LYS A 82 1.59 -0.76 -19.55
C LYS A 82 0.12 -1.15 -19.32
N LEU A 83 -0.76 -0.17 -19.06
CA LEU A 83 -2.18 -0.41 -18.82
C LEU A 83 -3.01 -0.52 -20.11
N CYS A 84 -2.44 -0.14 -21.27
CA CYS A 84 -3.09 -0.17 -22.57
C CYS A 84 -3.86 -1.49 -22.86
N PRO A 85 -3.28 -2.70 -22.69
CA PRO A 85 -3.95 -3.95 -23.05
C PRO A 85 -5.25 -4.26 -22.29
N ALA A 86 -5.47 -3.63 -21.13
CA ALA A 86 -6.66 -3.83 -20.31
C ALA A 86 -7.58 -2.60 -20.22
N MET A 87 -7.05 -1.39 -20.45
CA MET A 87 -7.79 -0.14 -20.31
C MET A 87 -8.15 0.57 -21.62
N GLU A 88 -7.48 0.25 -22.74
CA GLU A 88 -7.80 0.85 -24.03
C GLU A 88 -9.23 0.49 -24.47
N ARG A 89 -9.89 1.45 -25.11
CA ARG A 89 -11.21 1.29 -25.73
C ARG A 89 -11.14 1.84 -27.14
N ARG A 90 -12.03 1.36 -28.00
CA ARG A 90 -12.22 1.85 -29.36
C ARG A 90 -13.50 2.64 -29.44
N ASP A 91 -13.57 3.53 -30.42
CA ASP A 91 -14.78 4.25 -30.75
C ASP A 91 -15.85 3.31 -31.31
N THR A 92 -17.10 3.77 -31.23
CA THR A 92 -18.27 3.06 -31.75
C THR A 92 -19.07 4.01 -32.63
N ASN A 93 -19.85 3.47 -33.57
CA ASN A 93 -20.68 4.24 -34.50
C ASN A 93 -21.65 5.23 -33.81
N PHE A 94 -21.90 5.07 -32.50
CA PHE A 94 -22.77 5.92 -31.69
C PHE A 94 -22.03 6.83 -30.72
N ARG A 95 -20.72 6.61 -30.47
CA ARG A 95 -19.97 7.31 -29.41
C ARG A 95 -18.45 7.14 -29.54
N VAL A 96 -17.74 8.27 -29.50
CA VAL A 96 -16.30 8.38 -29.23
C VAL A 96 -16.01 7.94 -27.79
N CYS A 97 -15.01 7.10 -27.60
CA CYS A 97 -14.61 6.56 -26.31
C CYS A 97 -13.79 7.59 -25.50
N VAL A 98 -13.63 7.34 -24.19
CA VAL A 98 -12.71 8.15 -23.36
C VAL A 98 -11.29 7.61 -23.58
N PRO A 99 -10.35 8.41 -24.15
CA PRO A 99 -9.02 7.93 -24.53
C PRO A 99 -8.23 7.36 -23.35
N LEU A 100 -7.39 6.35 -23.59
CA LEU A 100 -6.59 5.64 -22.58
C LEU A 100 -5.95 6.57 -21.54
N ASN A 101 -5.18 7.56 -22.02
CA ASN A 101 -4.52 8.55 -21.16
C ASN A 101 -5.51 9.32 -20.27
N LYS A 102 -6.72 9.62 -20.77
CA LYS A 102 -7.77 10.31 -19.99
C LYS A 102 -8.33 9.39 -18.90
N ARG A 103 -8.55 8.11 -19.20
CA ARG A 103 -8.98 7.08 -18.23
C ARG A 103 -7.98 6.93 -17.08
N VAL A 104 -6.70 6.85 -17.42
CA VAL A 104 -5.59 6.72 -16.47
C VAL A 104 -5.45 8.00 -15.64
N ALA A 105 -5.50 9.19 -16.25
CA ALA A 105 -5.47 10.47 -15.53
C ALA A 105 -6.62 10.61 -14.52
N ILE A 106 -7.85 10.25 -14.91
CA ILE A 106 -9.03 10.24 -14.02
C ILE A 106 -8.80 9.35 -12.79
N ALA A 107 -8.31 8.13 -12.99
CA ALA A 107 -8.07 7.18 -11.91
C ALA A 107 -6.93 7.63 -10.98
N LEU A 108 -5.81 8.07 -11.55
CA LEU A 108 -4.68 8.63 -10.81
C LEU A 108 -5.07 9.85 -9.98
N TRP A 109 -5.91 10.75 -10.50
CA TRP A 109 -6.36 11.94 -9.78
C TRP A 109 -7.15 11.54 -8.52
N LYS A 110 -8.08 10.58 -8.64
CA LYS A 110 -8.83 10.02 -7.49
C LYS A 110 -7.89 9.44 -6.44
N LEU A 111 -6.87 8.68 -6.84
CA LEU A 111 -5.88 8.07 -5.94
C LEU A 111 -4.97 9.13 -5.27
N ALA A 112 -4.50 10.10 -6.04
CA ALA A 112 -3.57 11.14 -5.61
C ALA A 112 -4.19 12.13 -4.63
N THR A 113 -5.44 12.52 -4.86
CA THR A 113 -6.12 13.61 -4.13
C THR A 113 -7.21 13.12 -3.17
N GLY A 114 -7.79 11.95 -3.43
CA GLY A 114 -8.95 11.43 -2.71
C GLY A 114 -10.17 12.36 -2.77
N THR A 115 -10.40 13.06 -3.89
CA THR A 115 -11.63 13.84 -4.10
C THR A 115 -12.83 12.95 -4.42
N GLU A 116 -14.02 13.53 -4.39
CA GLU A 116 -15.30 12.88 -4.63
C GLU A 116 -15.45 12.57 -6.13
N TYR A 117 -16.14 11.47 -6.49
CA TYR A 117 -16.30 11.09 -7.90
C TYR A 117 -16.98 12.19 -8.75
N ARG A 118 -17.87 13.00 -8.16
CA ARG A 118 -18.49 14.18 -8.81
C ARG A 118 -17.46 15.25 -9.16
N SER A 119 -16.60 15.60 -8.21
CA SER A 119 -15.54 16.61 -8.35
C SER A 119 -14.54 16.24 -9.45
N VAL A 120 -14.16 14.96 -9.52
CA VAL A 120 -13.32 14.43 -10.62
C VAL A 120 -14.07 14.43 -11.97
N GLY A 121 -15.37 14.09 -11.97
CA GLY A 121 -16.18 14.10 -13.19
C GLY A 121 -16.28 15.48 -13.83
N HIS A 122 -16.52 16.51 -13.01
CA HIS A 122 -16.56 17.90 -13.46
C HIS A 122 -15.18 18.35 -14.01
N LEU A 123 -14.09 18.03 -13.30
CA LEU A 123 -12.73 18.40 -13.71
C LEU A 123 -12.32 17.83 -15.09
N PHE A 124 -12.67 16.57 -15.38
CA PHE A 124 -12.29 15.91 -16.64
C PHE A 124 -13.37 15.99 -17.74
N GLY A 125 -14.51 16.63 -17.47
CA GLY A 125 -15.64 16.71 -18.42
C GLY A 125 -16.27 15.35 -18.71
N VAL A 126 -16.52 14.54 -17.67
CA VAL A 126 -17.09 13.18 -17.79
C VAL A 126 -18.14 12.89 -16.72
N SER A 127 -19.06 11.97 -17.01
CA SER A 127 -20.08 11.54 -16.05
C SER A 127 -19.47 10.83 -14.83
N ILE A 128 -20.15 10.91 -13.68
CA ILE A 128 -19.72 10.23 -12.43
C ILE A 128 -19.52 8.73 -12.66
N THR A 129 -20.43 8.09 -13.40
CA THR A 129 -20.33 6.66 -13.76
C THR A 129 -19.10 6.34 -14.62
N THR A 130 -18.66 7.26 -15.48
CA THR A 130 -17.37 7.16 -16.19
C THR A 130 -16.19 7.21 -15.23
N VAL A 131 -16.20 8.11 -14.23
CA VAL A 131 -15.12 8.18 -13.22
C VAL A 131 -15.04 6.87 -12.41
N CYS A 132 -16.18 6.38 -11.90
CA CYS A 132 -16.24 5.12 -11.15
C CYS A 132 -15.65 3.96 -11.96
N ARG A 133 -16.07 3.83 -13.23
CA ARG A 133 -15.53 2.81 -14.15
C ARG A 133 -14.05 2.99 -14.41
N CYS A 134 -13.56 4.21 -14.64
CA CYS A 134 -12.12 4.44 -14.87
C CYS A 134 -11.29 4.01 -13.64
N VAL A 135 -11.74 4.31 -12.42
CA VAL A 135 -11.07 3.88 -11.18
C VAL A 135 -11.12 2.35 -11.01
N GLN A 136 -12.27 1.72 -11.25
CA GLN A 136 -12.43 0.26 -11.18
C GLN A 136 -11.56 -0.48 -12.21
N GLU A 137 -11.68 -0.11 -13.49
CA GLU A 137 -10.92 -0.70 -14.59
C GLU A 137 -9.40 -0.49 -14.40
N PHE A 138 -8.99 0.68 -13.87
CA PHE A 138 -7.59 0.97 -13.54
C PHE A 138 -7.05 0.12 -12.39
N CYS A 139 -7.81 -0.07 -11.32
CA CYS A 139 -7.36 -0.87 -10.18
C CYS A 139 -7.28 -2.36 -10.55
N ALA A 140 -8.24 -2.89 -11.31
CA ALA A 140 -8.21 -4.26 -11.82
C ALA A 140 -7.06 -4.49 -12.81
N ALA A 141 -6.85 -3.58 -13.78
CA ALA A 141 -5.73 -3.65 -14.71
C ALA A 141 -4.39 -3.56 -13.98
N SER A 142 -4.30 -2.74 -12.93
CA SER A 142 -3.11 -2.65 -12.08
C SER A 142 -2.83 -3.96 -11.33
N GLU A 143 -3.85 -4.57 -10.71
CA GLU A 143 -3.74 -5.82 -9.93
C GLU A 143 -3.25 -6.99 -10.81
N VAL A 144 -3.62 -7.01 -12.09
CA VAL A 144 -3.16 -8.03 -13.07
C VAL A 144 -1.81 -7.71 -13.69
N LEU A 145 -1.56 -6.46 -14.11
CA LEU A 145 -0.42 -6.12 -14.99
C LEU A 145 0.79 -5.54 -14.25
N LEU A 146 0.60 -4.86 -13.13
CA LEU A 146 1.67 -4.11 -12.44
C LEU A 146 2.15 -4.77 -11.15
N VAL A 147 1.26 -5.46 -10.44
CA VAL A 147 1.59 -6.11 -9.16
C VAL A 147 2.57 -7.27 -9.33
N PRO A 148 2.40 -8.19 -10.30
CA PRO A 148 3.33 -9.33 -10.48
C PRO A 148 4.74 -8.91 -10.89
N GLU A 149 4.88 -7.80 -11.61
CA GLU A 149 6.19 -7.24 -12.00
C GLU A 149 6.95 -6.62 -10.81
N GLN A 150 6.25 -6.09 -9.81
CA GLN A 150 6.84 -5.20 -8.79
C GLN A 150 6.92 -5.80 -7.39
N ILE A 151 6.03 -6.73 -7.01
CA ILE A 151 6.23 -7.55 -5.79
C ILE A 151 7.04 -8.81 -6.14
N HIS A 152 8.33 -8.66 -6.43
CA HIS A 152 9.23 -9.81 -6.32
C HIS A 152 9.65 -10.00 -4.87
N TYR A 153 9.27 -11.14 -4.28
CA TYR A 153 9.84 -11.60 -3.02
C TYR A 153 11.37 -11.66 -3.20
N PRO A 154 12.19 -11.02 -2.35
CA PRO A 154 13.62 -10.91 -2.61
C PRO A 154 14.31 -12.28 -2.79
N ASP A 155 15.44 -12.29 -3.49
CA ASP A 155 16.24 -13.49 -3.68
C ASP A 155 17.26 -13.68 -2.54
N GLN A 156 17.97 -14.81 -2.53
CA GLN A 156 18.93 -15.13 -1.46
C GLN A 156 20.07 -14.10 -1.35
N VAL A 157 20.44 -13.44 -2.46
CA VAL A 157 21.50 -12.43 -2.49
C VAL A 157 20.98 -11.13 -1.89
N LYS A 158 19.86 -10.60 -2.40
CA LYS A 158 19.24 -9.36 -1.90
C LYS A 158 18.84 -9.44 -0.43
N PHE A 159 18.44 -10.62 0.08
CA PHE A 159 18.21 -10.78 1.52
C PHE A 159 19.51 -10.75 2.35
N LYS A 160 20.63 -11.28 1.86
CA LYS A 160 21.94 -11.12 2.54
C LYS A 160 22.37 -9.65 2.56
N GLU A 161 22.16 -8.92 1.47
CA GLU A 161 22.41 -7.46 1.43
C GLU A 161 21.52 -6.69 2.42
N MET A 162 20.22 -6.99 2.45
CA MET A 162 19.26 -6.36 3.36
C MET A 162 19.62 -6.64 4.83
N ALA A 163 19.98 -7.87 5.16
CA ALA A 163 20.47 -8.25 6.49
C ALA A 163 21.74 -7.50 6.88
N ALA A 164 22.78 -7.52 6.04
CA ALA A 164 24.06 -6.86 6.30
C ALA A 164 23.90 -5.33 6.46
N TYR A 165 23.03 -4.71 5.66
CA TYR A 165 22.73 -3.28 5.76
C TYR A 165 22.04 -2.93 7.10
N ILE A 166 21.13 -3.79 7.59
CA ILE A 166 20.43 -3.59 8.86
C ILE A 166 21.35 -3.86 10.06
N GLU A 167 22.20 -4.88 9.96
CA GLU A 167 23.22 -5.19 10.96
C GLU A 167 24.20 -4.01 11.13
N ASN A 168 24.73 -3.48 10.02
CA ASN A 168 25.60 -2.31 10.02
C ASN A 168 24.91 -1.03 10.53
N ARG A 169 23.62 -0.82 10.21
CA ARG A 169 22.91 0.43 10.53
C ARG A 169 22.32 0.48 11.93
N TRP A 170 21.88 -0.66 12.47
CA TRP A 170 21.12 -0.73 13.72
C TRP A 170 21.67 -1.76 14.71
N GLY A 171 22.70 -2.53 14.37
CA GLY A 171 23.26 -3.57 15.24
C GLY A 171 22.30 -4.73 15.48
N LEU A 172 21.40 -4.99 14.53
CA LEU A 172 20.44 -6.10 14.51
C LEU A 172 20.85 -7.08 13.39
N PRO A 173 21.46 -8.23 13.70
CA PRO A 173 21.90 -9.18 12.69
C PRO A 173 20.74 -10.01 12.13
N HIS A 174 20.90 -10.48 10.88
CA HIS A 174 20.19 -11.62 10.11
C HIS A 174 18.75 -11.01 9.74
N CYS A 175 18.14 -10.23 10.63
CA CYS A 175 17.18 -9.12 10.45
C CYS A 175 17.12 -8.46 9.04
N ILE A 176 16.16 -8.86 8.18
CA ILE A 176 16.05 -8.33 6.78
C ILE A 176 15.08 -7.15 6.55
N GLY A 177 14.11 -6.88 7.43
CA GLY A 177 13.10 -5.85 7.16
C GLY A 177 11.99 -5.77 8.20
N ALA A 178 11.44 -4.56 8.39
CA ALA A 178 10.47 -4.26 9.43
C ALA A 178 9.02 -4.43 8.93
N ILE A 179 8.19 -5.09 9.75
CA ILE A 179 6.75 -5.26 9.54
C ILE A 179 5.94 -4.39 10.49
N ASP A 180 4.84 -3.78 10.00
CA ASP A 180 3.87 -3.04 10.81
C ASP A 180 2.48 -3.01 10.12
N GLY A 181 1.45 -2.61 10.86
CA GLY A 181 0.06 -2.49 10.40
C GLY A 181 -0.44 -1.04 10.34
N SER A 182 -1.16 -0.68 9.29
CA SER A 182 -1.72 0.66 9.10
C SER A 182 -3.20 0.59 8.71
N HIS A 183 -4.07 1.25 9.48
CA HIS A 183 -5.49 1.36 9.13
C HIS A 183 -5.71 2.32 7.96
N ILE A 184 -6.55 1.93 6.99
CA ILE A 184 -7.00 2.74 5.84
C ILE A 184 -8.48 3.07 6.05
N PRO A 185 -8.91 4.35 6.04
CA PRO A 185 -10.29 4.69 6.38
C PRO A 185 -11.28 4.35 5.26
N ILE A 186 -12.43 3.80 5.64
CA ILE A 186 -13.55 3.48 4.75
C ILE A 186 -14.84 4.12 5.28
N ILE A 187 -15.87 4.22 4.45
CA ILE A 187 -17.25 4.28 4.95
C ILE A 187 -17.61 2.91 5.54
N ALA A 188 -18.50 2.88 6.54
CA ALA A 188 -19.00 1.61 7.10
C ALA A 188 -19.64 0.76 5.98
N PRO A 189 -19.21 -0.50 5.79
CA PRO A 189 -19.90 -1.41 4.87
C PRO A 189 -21.33 -1.70 5.37
N GLU A 190 -22.22 -2.08 4.47
CA GLU A 190 -23.61 -2.42 4.82
C GLU A 190 -23.65 -3.76 5.60
N GLU A 191 -22.90 -4.76 5.14
CA GLU A 191 -22.71 -6.03 5.83
C GLU A 191 -21.54 -5.98 6.83
N TYR A 192 -21.67 -6.67 7.97
CA TYR A 192 -20.61 -6.87 8.98
C TYR A 192 -19.90 -5.57 9.45
N HIS A 193 -20.61 -4.43 9.48
CA HIS A 193 -20.01 -3.11 9.75
C HIS A 193 -19.16 -3.07 11.04
N CYS A 194 -19.59 -3.76 12.10
CA CYS A 194 -18.88 -3.86 13.38
C CYS A 194 -17.44 -4.39 13.24
N ASP A 195 -17.20 -5.35 12.34
CA ASP A 195 -15.88 -5.97 12.16
C ASP A 195 -14.85 -4.97 11.63
N TYR A 196 -15.29 -3.94 10.91
CA TYR A 196 -14.44 -2.88 10.39
C TYR A 196 -14.18 -1.77 11.42
N PHE A 197 -14.92 -1.72 12.53
CA PHE A 197 -14.77 -0.72 13.58
C PHE A 197 -13.52 -1.00 14.41
N ASN A 198 -12.55 -0.08 14.37
CA ASN A 198 -11.25 -0.27 15.01
C ASN A 198 -11.17 0.32 16.43
N HIS A 199 -10.11 -0.04 17.15
CA HIS A 199 -9.78 0.43 18.51
C HIS A 199 -9.55 1.96 18.67
N LYS A 200 -9.73 2.76 17.62
CA LYS A 200 -9.72 4.22 17.62
C LYS A 200 -11.09 4.82 17.27
N CYS A 201 -12.15 3.99 17.28
CA CYS A 201 -13.54 4.35 17.05
C CYS A 201 -13.88 4.84 15.62
N TRP A 202 -13.29 4.22 14.59
CA TRP A 202 -13.70 4.45 13.19
C TRP A 202 -13.58 3.20 12.31
N HIS A 203 -14.29 3.19 11.19
CA HIS A 203 -14.30 2.07 10.24
C HIS A 203 -13.06 2.08 9.33
N SER A 204 -12.37 0.95 9.25
CA SER A 204 -11.14 0.80 8.45
C SER A 204 -10.92 -0.61 7.93
N ILE A 205 -10.10 -0.73 6.88
CA ILE A 205 -9.36 -1.97 6.60
C ILE A 205 -7.92 -1.86 7.11
N ILE A 206 -7.29 -3.00 7.34
CA ILE A 206 -5.88 -3.08 7.73
C ILE A 206 -5.01 -3.34 6.49
N LEU A 207 -3.99 -2.49 6.33
CA LEU A 207 -2.85 -2.69 5.44
C LEU A 207 -1.65 -3.14 6.30
N GLN A 208 -1.23 -4.39 6.14
CA GLN A 208 0.06 -4.89 6.62
C GLN A 208 1.11 -4.68 5.52
N GLY A 209 2.31 -4.25 5.90
CA GLY A 209 3.42 -4.09 4.97
C GLY A 209 4.76 -4.44 5.63
N VAL A 210 5.64 -5.07 4.86
CA VAL A 210 7.04 -5.31 5.22
C VAL A 210 7.94 -4.49 4.31
N VAL A 211 8.90 -3.80 4.91
CA VAL A 211 9.83 -2.92 4.19
C VAL A 211 11.29 -3.24 4.46
N ASP A 212 12.15 -2.89 3.52
CA ASP A 212 13.60 -2.92 3.70
C ASP A 212 14.09 -1.72 4.53
N ALA A 213 15.41 -1.67 4.79
CA ALA A 213 16.06 -0.58 5.50
C ALA A 213 16.01 0.80 4.80
N LYS A 214 15.66 0.84 3.51
CA LYS A 214 15.49 2.06 2.71
C LYS A 214 14.01 2.54 2.81
N GLY A 215 13.12 1.68 3.28
CA GLY A 215 11.68 1.89 3.42
C GLY A 215 10.93 1.68 2.10
N LEU A 216 11.39 0.71 1.30
CA LEU A 216 10.70 0.17 0.13
C LEU A 216 9.90 -1.06 0.56
N PHE A 217 8.63 -1.14 0.16
CA PHE A 217 7.79 -2.31 0.42
C PHE A 217 8.24 -3.48 -0.47
N TRP A 218 8.37 -4.67 0.13
CA TRP A 218 8.67 -5.92 -0.58
C TRP A 218 7.65 -7.04 -0.32
N ASN A 219 6.81 -6.88 0.71
CA ASN A 219 5.60 -7.66 0.90
C ASN A 219 4.48 -6.73 1.43
N VAL A 220 3.27 -6.94 0.92
CA VAL A 220 2.08 -6.15 1.24
C VAL A 220 0.87 -7.08 1.32
N PHE A 221 0.03 -6.90 2.34
CA PHE A 221 -1.22 -7.64 2.53
C PHE A 221 -2.31 -6.70 3.06
N THR A 222 -3.49 -6.71 2.47
CA THR A 222 -4.52 -5.69 2.76
C THR A 222 -5.93 -6.20 2.49
N GLY A 223 -6.92 -5.56 3.12
CA GLY A 223 -8.36 -5.84 2.95
C GLY A 223 -9.04 -6.44 4.18
N LEU A 224 -8.29 -6.83 5.21
CA LEU A 224 -8.88 -7.39 6.44
C LEU A 224 -9.59 -6.32 7.31
N PRO A 225 -10.63 -6.69 8.07
CA PRO A 225 -11.40 -5.75 8.89
C PRO A 225 -10.61 -5.07 10.02
N GLY A 226 -10.93 -3.80 10.28
CA GLY A 226 -10.23 -2.91 11.22
C GLY A 226 -10.26 -3.29 12.69
N SER A 227 -11.15 -4.19 13.13
CA SER A 227 -11.16 -4.73 14.50
C SER A 227 -10.04 -5.76 14.77
N LEU A 228 -9.50 -6.40 13.73
CA LEU A 228 -8.59 -7.53 13.91
C LEU A 228 -7.23 -7.08 14.47
N HIS A 229 -6.75 -7.77 15.51
CA HIS A 229 -5.41 -7.54 16.04
C HIS A 229 -4.34 -7.96 15.03
N ASP A 230 -3.31 -7.13 14.89
CA ASP A 230 -2.12 -7.33 14.05
C ASP A 230 -1.55 -8.76 14.02
N ALA A 231 -1.51 -9.46 15.16
CA ALA A 231 -1.02 -10.83 15.23
C ALA A 231 -1.93 -11.86 14.51
N ARG A 232 -3.24 -11.59 14.42
CA ARG A 232 -4.18 -12.35 13.58
C ARG A 232 -4.04 -11.96 12.11
N VAL A 233 -3.85 -10.67 11.81
CA VAL A 233 -3.59 -10.17 10.44
C VAL A 233 -2.33 -10.82 9.85
N LEU A 234 -1.26 -10.92 10.64
CA LEU A 234 -0.03 -11.64 10.26
C LEU A 234 -0.30 -13.12 9.99
N ARG A 235 -0.96 -13.85 10.89
CA ARG A 235 -1.27 -15.29 10.68
C ARG A 235 -2.17 -15.57 9.47
N LEU A 236 -2.90 -14.57 8.98
CA LEU A 236 -3.75 -14.66 7.79
C LEU A 236 -3.08 -14.16 6.51
N SER A 237 -1.86 -13.60 6.58
CA SER A 237 -1.17 -13.09 5.40
C SER A 237 -0.29 -14.14 4.72
N THR A 238 -0.11 -14.01 3.42
CA THR A 238 0.77 -14.88 2.61
C THR A 238 2.21 -14.91 3.13
N LEU A 239 2.63 -13.86 3.84
CA LEU A 239 3.92 -13.78 4.51
C LEU A 239 4.09 -14.86 5.60
N TRP A 240 3.06 -15.09 6.43
CA TRP A 240 3.12 -16.13 7.47
C TRP A 240 3.15 -17.53 6.85
N GLU A 241 2.45 -17.75 5.74
CA GLU A 241 2.50 -19.00 5.00
C GLU A 241 3.89 -19.26 4.40
N LEU A 242 4.44 -18.29 3.66
CA LEU A 242 5.79 -18.36 3.09
C LEU A 242 6.84 -18.67 4.18
N ALA A 243 6.73 -17.95 5.32
CA ALA A 243 7.67 -18.11 6.43
C ALA A 243 7.50 -19.41 7.21
N SER A 244 6.27 -19.92 7.37
CA SER A 244 6.00 -21.18 8.08
C SER A 244 6.35 -22.41 7.25
N ARG A 245 6.30 -22.31 5.90
CA ARG A 245 6.73 -23.36 4.96
C ARG A 245 8.25 -23.53 4.88
N GLY A 246 9.05 -22.74 5.60
CA GLY A 246 10.53 -22.80 5.58
C GLY A 246 11.17 -22.27 4.27
N ASN A 247 10.37 -21.97 3.25
CA ASN A 247 10.84 -21.35 2.02
C ASN A 247 11.44 -19.98 2.35
N HIS A 248 12.76 -19.86 2.15
CA HIS A 248 13.51 -18.60 2.23
C HIS A 248 13.70 -18.02 3.65
N ILE A 249 13.81 -18.86 4.69
CA ILE A 249 13.98 -18.46 6.11
C ILE A 249 15.34 -18.88 6.69
N PRO A 250 16.36 -18.00 6.65
CA PRO A 250 18.14 -18.35 7.45
C PRO A 250 18.20 -18.85 8.90
N ALA A 251 18.00 -20.18 9.00
CA ALA A 251 18.37 -21.15 10.07
C ALA A 251 19.62 -20.89 10.92
N ASN A 252 20.56 -20.04 10.48
CA ASN A 252 21.68 -19.60 11.31
C ASN A 252 21.21 -18.53 12.31
N THR A 253 20.51 -18.93 13.37
CA THR A 253 20.20 -18.01 14.48
C THR A 253 21.44 -17.75 15.34
N ARG A 254 22.24 -16.74 14.98
CA ARG A 254 23.17 -16.12 15.94
C ARG A 254 22.36 -15.57 17.12
N ASN A 255 22.72 -15.97 18.34
CA ASN A 255 21.98 -15.58 19.53
C ASN A 255 22.16 -14.07 19.81
N ILE A 256 21.09 -13.29 19.62
CA ILE A 256 21.12 -11.82 19.73
C ILE A 256 20.95 -11.42 21.20
N GLY A 257 22.00 -11.60 22.01
CA GLY A 257 21.98 -11.21 23.43
C GLY A 257 20.94 -12.00 24.25
N GLY A 258 20.91 -13.32 24.10
CA GLY A 258 20.03 -14.22 24.85
C GLY A 258 18.58 -14.31 24.35
N VAL A 259 18.19 -13.57 23.31
CA VAL A 259 16.79 -13.53 22.85
C VAL A 259 16.43 -14.77 22.05
N THR A 260 15.48 -15.56 22.55
CA THR A 260 14.72 -16.52 21.73
C THR A 260 13.66 -15.79 20.89
N PRO A 261 13.66 -15.95 19.55
CA PRO A 261 12.58 -15.43 18.71
C PRO A 261 11.21 -16.05 19.04
N VAL A 262 10.10 -15.34 18.80
CA VAL A 262 8.73 -15.89 19.07
C VAL A 262 8.35 -16.96 18.05
N GLN A 263 8.74 -16.72 16.81
CA GLN A 263 8.89 -17.70 15.73
C GLN A 263 10.33 -17.51 15.23
N ASN A 264 10.94 -18.53 14.63
CA ASN A 264 12.35 -18.51 14.20
C ASN A 264 12.72 -17.34 13.24
N TRP A 265 11.72 -16.66 12.69
CA TRP A 265 11.79 -15.53 11.77
C TRP A 265 11.21 -14.22 12.35
N LEU A 266 11.09 -14.10 13.68
CA LEU A 266 10.13 -13.18 14.30
C LEU A 266 10.64 -12.57 15.64
N LEU A 267 11.51 -11.53 15.56
CA LEU A 267 12.13 -10.80 16.70
C LEU A 267 11.29 -9.65 17.35
N LYS A 268 10.60 -9.85 18.48
CA LYS A 268 9.87 -8.77 19.20
C LYS A 268 10.77 -8.02 20.19
N PRO A 269 10.48 -6.75 20.54
CA PRO A 269 10.99 -6.18 21.77
C PRO A 269 10.51 -6.98 23.00
N PHE A 270 11.31 -6.99 24.06
CA PHE A 270 10.91 -7.45 25.39
C PHE A 270 9.78 -6.58 25.93
N ILE A 271 8.86 -7.19 26.67
CA ILE A 271 7.78 -6.47 27.36
C ILE A 271 8.38 -5.79 28.58
N ASP A 272 8.31 -4.46 28.62
CA ASP A 272 8.75 -3.69 29.77
C ASP A 272 7.75 -3.82 30.93
N THR A 273 8.19 -4.47 32.00
CA THR A 273 7.48 -4.63 33.27
C THR A 273 8.11 -3.78 34.38
N GLY A 274 9.03 -2.86 34.05
CA GLY A 274 9.86 -2.12 35.01
C GLY A 274 11.13 -2.87 35.45
N HIS A 275 11.33 -4.10 34.99
CA HIS A 275 12.44 -4.98 35.40
C HIS A 275 13.33 -5.45 34.23
N LEU A 276 13.37 -4.70 33.12
CA LEU A 276 14.25 -5.03 31.98
C LEU A 276 15.73 -4.88 32.33
N THR A 277 16.55 -5.87 32.00
CA THR A 277 18.02 -5.77 32.12
C THR A 277 18.59 -4.73 31.16
N ALA A 278 19.80 -4.22 31.43
CA ALA A 278 20.47 -3.26 30.55
C ALA A 278 20.61 -3.78 29.10
N GLU A 279 20.88 -5.09 28.92
CA GLU A 279 20.94 -5.73 27.60
C GLU A 279 19.57 -5.73 26.89
N GLN A 280 18.50 -6.05 27.62
CA GLN A 280 17.14 -6.02 27.10
C GLN A 280 16.69 -4.59 26.73
N GLN A 281 17.10 -3.59 27.50
CA GLN A 281 16.88 -2.17 27.19
C GLN A 281 17.63 -1.74 25.92
N VAL A 282 18.90 -2.12 25.76
CA VAL A 282 19.69 -1.86 24.55
C VAL A 282 19.09 -2.57 23.33
N TYR A 283 18.66 -3.82 23.47
CA TYR A 283 17.96 -4.57 22.42
C TYR A 283 16.64 -3.90 22.01
N ASN A 284 15.81 -3.51 22.98
CA ASN A 284 14.57 -2.77 22.73
C ASN A 284 14.84 -1.44 22.01
N MET A 285 15.87 -0.69 22.43
CA MET A 285 16.28 0.54 21.75
C MET A 285 16.67 0.28 20.28
N LYS A 286 17.44 -0.78 20.00
CA LYS A 286 17.80 -1.16 18.62
C LYS A 286 16.57 -1.47 17.77
N ILE A 287 15.66 -2.32 18.27
CA ILE A 287 14.43 -2.69 17.55
C ILE A 287 13.52 -1.48 17.33
N CYS A 288 13.31 -0.62 18.33
CA CYS A 288 12.51 0.59 18.16
C CYS A 288 13.12 1.54 17.12
N ARG A 289 14.44 1.74 17.13
CA ARG A 289 15.15 2.55 16.11
C ARG A 289 15.02 1.98 14.69
N ALA A 290 14.98 0.65 14.54
CA ALA A 290 14.78 0.01 13.26
C ALA A 290 13.31 0.09 12.78
N ARG A 291 12.33 -0.12 13.67
CA ARG A 291 10.88 -0.04 13.37
C ARG A 291 10.44 1.32 12.81
N VAL A 292 11.10 2.41 13.19
CA VAL A 292 10.86 3.76 12.63
C VAL A 292 10.96 3.79 11.08
N VAL A 293 11.63 2.82 10.44
CA VAL A 293 11.68 2.74 8.96
C VAL A 293 10.33 2.40 8.31
N VAL A 294 9.50 1.56 8.92
CA VAL A 294 8.19 1.14 8.37
C VAL A 294 7.11 2.18 8.63
N GLU A 295 7.13 2.80 9.82
CA GLU A 295 6.30 3.98 10.12
C GLU A 295 6.56 5.11 9.11
N ASN A 296 7.84 5.41 8.81
CA ASN A 296 8.21 6.37 7.77
C ASN A 296 7.86 5.89 6.35
N ALA A 297 7.81 4.58 6.09
CA ALA A 297 7.36 4.08 4.79
C ALA A 297 5.85 4.32 4.60
N PHE A 298 5.03 4.02 5.60
CA PHE A 298 3.59 4.31 5.61
C PHE A 298 3.29 5.81 5.57
N GLY A 299 4.02 6.63 6.33
CA GLY A 299 3.88 8.09 6.30
C GLY A 299 4.14 8.67 4.89
N ARG A 300 5.21 8.22 4.23
CA ARG A 300 5.55 8.62 2.85
C ARG A 300 4.52 8.10 1.83
N LEU A 301 4.00 6.87 2.02
CA LEU A 301 2.94 6.28 1.19
C LEU A 301 1.65 7.11 1.26
N LYS A 302 1.15 7.35 2.47
CA LYS A 302 -0.07 8.12 2.75
C LYS A 302 0.05 9.60 2.37
N GLY A 303 1.24 10.19 2.53
CA GLY A 303 1.54 11.56 2.08
C GLY A 303 1.50 11.72 0.56
N ARG A 304 1.90 10.69 -0.21
CA ARG A 304 1.82 10.66 -1.68
C ARG A 304 0.38 10.43 -2.14
N TRP A 305 -0.31 9.43 -1.60
CA TRP A 305 -1.63 9.00 -2.04
C TRP A 305 -2.73 9.37 -1.04
N ARG A 306 -3.36 10.54 -1.23
CA ARG A 306 -4.27 11.13 -0.23
C ARG A 306 -5.58 10.33 -0.04
N CYS A 307 -5.95 9.44 -0.97
CA CYS A 307 -7.03 8.46 -0.76
C CYS A 307 -6.81 7.57 0.48
N LEU A 308 -5.56 7.28 0.84
CA LEU A 308 -5.20 6.42 1.97
C LEU A 308 -5.38 7.08 3.37
N MET A 309 -5.74 8.36 3.40
CA MET A 309 -5.99 9.13 4.63
C MET A 309 -7.42 9.69 4.74
N LYS A 310 -8.20 9.60 3.67
CA LYS A 310 -9.63 9.98 3.65
C LYS A 310 -10.51 8.73 3.81
N LYS A 311 -11.77 8.91 4.19
CA LYS A 311 -12.78 7.85 4.12
C LYS A 311 -13.04 7.55 2.65
N ASN A 312 -12.79 6.32 2.22
CA ASN A 312 -13.03 5.92 0.84
C ASN A 312 -14.52 5.64 0.61
N ASP A 313 -15.05 6.24 -0.43
CA ASP A 313 -16.46 6.31 -0.88
C ASP A 313 -16.78 5.20 -1.90
N CYS A 314 -16.21 4.00 -1.71
CA CYS A 314 -16.38 2.86 -2.59
C CYS A 314 -16.27 1.52 -1.83
N ALA A 315 -16.73 0.44 -2.46
CA ALA A 315 -16.74 -0.90 -1.89
C ALA A 315 -15.34 -1.36 -1.44
N VAL A 316 -15.29 -2.11 -0.33
CA VAL A 316 -14.06 -2.55 0.34
C VAL A 316 -13.05 -3.22 -0.61
N ASN A 317 -13.54 -4.04 -1.55
CA ASN A 317 -12.71 -4.69 -2.57
C ASN A 317 -12.00 -3.70 -3.50
N LEU A 318 -12.63 -2.57 -3.86
CA LEU A 318 -11.95 -1.53 -4.63
C LEU A 318 -10.91 -0.80 -3.76
N VAL A 319 -11.20 -0.55 -2.48
CA VAL A 319 -10.22 0.04 -1.55
C VAL A 319 -9.00 -0.88 -1.40
N LYS A 320 -9.18 -2.20 -1.34
CA LYS A 320 -8.09 -3.20 -1.35
C LYS A 320 -7.19 -3.01 -2.58
N SER A 321 -7.75 -3.01 -3.79
CA SER A 321 -6.99 -2.86 -5.04
C SER A 321 -6.35 -1.47 -5.20
N MET A 322 -7.01 -0.41 -4.72
CA MET A 322 -6.43 0.94 -4.63
C MET A 322 -5.20 0.94 -3.71
N VAL A 323 -5.32 0.36 -2.50
CA VAL A 323 -4.22 0.26 -1.52
C VAL A 323 -3.05 -0.52 -2.13
N LEU A 324 -3.32 -1.67 -2.75
CA LEU A 324 -2.32 -2.44 -3.49
C LEU A 324 -1.56 -1.54 -4.48
N TYR A 325 -2.25 -1.00 -5.50
CA TYR A 325 -1.63 -0.13 -6.50
C TYR A 325 -0.75 0.98 -5.88
N THR A 326 -1.27 1.72 -4.89
CA THR A 326 -0.54 2.84 -4.28
C THR A 326 0.80 2.45 -3.64
N THR A 327 0.94 1.20 -3.17
CA THR A 327 2.19 0.72 -2.56
C THR A 327 3.31 0.47 -3.59
N PHE A 328 2.99 0.16 -4.84
CA PHE A 328 3.97 -0.31 -5.83
C PHE A 328 4.58 0.82 -6.67
N VAL A 329 3.81 1.85 -7.05
CA VAL A 329 4.27 3.00 -7.87
C VAL A 329 5.54 3.66 -7.32
N ARG A 330 5.77 3.54 -6.01
CA ARG A 330 7.00 3.97 -5.34
C ARG A 330 8.28 3.43 -5.98
N VAL A 331 8.24 2.26 -6.61
CA VAL A 331 9.39 1.61 -7.27
C VAL A 331 9.85 2.39 -8.51
N MET A 332 8.97 3.17 -9.16
CA MET A 332 9.29 3.86 -10.43
C MET A 332 9.96 5.24 -10.26
N GLU A 333 10.01 5.83 -9.05
CA GLU A 333 10.58 7.16 -8.85
C GLU A 333 11.51 7.29 -7.64
N ASN A 334 12.72 7.78 -7.92
CA ASN A 334 13.86 7.84 -7.00
C ASN A 334 13.55 8.74 -5.76
N PRO A 335 13.64 8.21 -4.52
CA PRO A 335 13.02 8.83 -3.34
C PRO A 335 13.52 10.22 -2.92
N MET A 336 14.66 10.70 -3.44
CA MET A 336 15.22 12.00 -3.03
C MET A 336 14.42 13.21 -3.53
N ARG A 337 13.77 13.15 -4.70
CA ARG A 337 13.04 14.32 -5.26
C ARG A 337 11.81 14.73 -4.45
N MET A 338 11.19 13.82 -3.70
CA MET A 338 9.98 14.09 -2.91
C MET A 338 10.26 14.74 -1.53
N LEU A 339 11.50 14.74 -1.04
CA LEU A 339 11.84 15.24 0.29
C LEU A 339 11.78 16.77 0.41
N GLY A 340 11.93 17.50 -0.69
CA GLY A 340 11.88 18.98 -0.69
C GLY A 340 10.50 19.58 -0.46
N ILE A 341 9.41 18.80 -0.61
CA ILE A 341 8.04 19.35 -0.75
C ILE A 341 7.24 19.32 0.57
N TYR A 342 7.56 18.46 1.54
CA TYR A 342 6.76 18.29 2.76
C TYR A 342 7.49 18.43 4.13
N PRO A 343 8.31 19.47 4.40
CA PRO A 343 8.94 19.66 5.73
C PRO A 343 7.93 19.82 6.89
N GLN A 344 6.81 20.51 6.66
CA GLN A 344 5.86 20.87 7.73
C GLN A 344 4.99 19.70 8.19
N GLN A 345 4.49 18.85 7.27
CA GLN A 345 3.66 17.70 7.65
C GLN A 345 4.46 16.63 8.44
N GLN A 346 5.77 16.50 8.22
CA GLN A 346 6.62 15.70 9.10
C GLN A 346 6.73 16.30 10.51
N LYS A 347 6.95 17.62 10.66
CA LYS A 347 7.06 18.24 12.01
C LYS A 347 5.81 18.03 12.87
N ALA A 348 4.61 18.20 12.29
CA ALA A 348 3.35 17.93 13.00
C ALA A 348 3.23 16.46 13.45
N TRP A 349 3.65 15.51 12.61
CA TRP A 349 3.66 14.08 12.93
C TRP A 349 4.65 13.75 14.08
N TRP A 350 5.84 14.34 14.04
CA TRP A 350 6.88 14.19 15.08
C TRP A 350 6.49 14.81 16.43
N GLN A 351 5.62 15.82 16.45
CA GLN A 351 5.12 16.42 17.70
C GLN A 351 3.99 15.57 18.30
N CYS A 352 3.07 15.07 17.48
CA CYS A 352 1.91 14.28 17.95
C CYS A 352 2.33 12.92 18.55
N HIS A 353 3.46 12.35 18.12
CA HIS A 353 3.99 11.07 18.63
C HIS A 353 5.02 11.20 19.77
N ARG A 354 5.20 12.40 20.37
CA ARG A 354 6.12 12.62 21.51
C ARG A 354 5.42 12.76 22.88
N LEU A 355 4.14 12.37 22.95
CA LEU A 355 3.32 12.29 24.17
C LEU A 355 2.72 10.90 24.31
#